data_AF-A0A660XQU7-F1
#
_entry.id   AF-A0A660XQU7-F1
#
_cell.length_a   1.000
_cell.length_b   1.000
_cell.length_c   1.000
_cell.angle_alpha   90.00
_cell.angle_beta   90.00
_cell.angle_gamma   90.00
#
_symmetry.space_group_name_H-M   'P 1'
#
loop_
_entity.id
_entity.type
_entity.pdbx_description
1 polymer ?
#
loop_
_entity_poly.entity_id
_entity_poly.type
_entity_poly.pdbx_seq_one_letter_code
_entity_poly.pdbx_strand_id
1 'polypeptide(L)' 'MLRKIERFEKYLVFEKGASEHTRRNYIGDLVQFADFLRASRLCLDKKGERILLGKIDNLVIRSYLGFLLKKDKRSTIAR' A
#
# COMPACT_ATOMS: atom_id res chain seq x y z
N MET A 1 -5.90 7.18 -4.48
CA MET A 1 -5.07 6.52 -3.45
C MET A 1 -4.04 7.47 -2.86
N LEU A 2 -3.19 8.14 -3.66
CA LEU A 2 -2.16 9.08 -3.19
C LEU A 2 -2.66 10.15 -2.19
N ARG A 3 -3.75 10.87 -2.50
CA ARG A 3 -4.36 11.84 -1.54
C ARG A 3 -4.75 11.24 -0.18
N LYS A 4 -5.10 9.94 -0.14
CA LYS A 4 -5.43 9.25 1.12
C LYS A 4 -4.16 8.82 1.86
N ILE A 5 -3.09 8.49 1.14
CA ILE A 5 -1.76 8.22 1.70
C ILE A 5 -1.21 9.50 2.36
N GLU A 6 -1.29 10.65 1.69
CA GLU A 6 -0.90 11.95 2.26
C GLU A 6 -1.69 12.30 3.52
N ARG A 7 -3.01 12.03 3.52
CA ARG A 7 -3.84 12.26 4.72
C ARG A 7 -3.44 11.32 5.87
N PHE A 8 -3.11 10.07 5.56
CA PHE A 8 -2.62 9.11 6.53
C PHE A 8 -1.24 9.49 7.07
N GLU A 9 -0.36 10.05 6.23
CA GLU A 9 0.92 10.59 6.66
C GLU A 9 0.74 11.69 7.71
N LYS A 10 -0.16 12.65 7.44
CA LYS A 10 -0.50 13.71 8.41
C LYS A 10 -1.03 13.12 9.72
N TYR A 11 -1.91 12.12 9.64
CA TYR A 11 -2.40 11.41 10.82
C TYR A 11 -1.26 10.78 11.64
N LEU A 12 -0.32 10.09 11.00
CA LEU A 12 0.84 9.50 11.68
C LEU A 12 1.69 10.55 12.41
N VAL A 13 1.87 11.72 11.80
CA VAL A 13 2.64 12.82 12.39
C VAL A 13 1.91 13.45 13.57
N PHE A 14 0.68 13.94 13.35
CA PHE A 14 0.02 14.82 14.30
C PHE A 14 -0.76 14.08 15.38
N GLU A 15 -1.32 12.90 15.07
CA GLU A 15 -2.17 12.15 16.01
C GLU A 15 -1.41 11.02 16.71
N LYS A 16 -0.40 10.43 16.04
CA LYS A 16 0.36 9.31 16.58
C LYS A 16 1.76 9.67 17.06
N GLY A 17 2.26 10.85 16.72
CA GLY A 17 3.64 11.24 17.02
C GLY A 17 4.68 10.26 16.45
N ALA A 18 4.37 9.65 15.30
CA ALA A 18 5.21 8.60 14.72
C ALA A 18 6.58 9.14 14.31
N SER A 19 7.62 8.36 14.55
CA SER A 19 8.99 8.72 14.13
C SER A 19 9.07 8.90 12.61
N GLU A 20 10.06 9.65 12.16
CA GLU A 20 10.31 9.84 10.73
C GLU A 20 10.53 8.50 9.99
N HIS A 21 11.25 7.57 10.64
CA HIS A 21 11.47 6.22 10.11
C HIS A 21 10.17 5.43 9.99
N THR A 22 9.33 5.46 11.03
CA THR A 22 8.01 4.82 11.01
C THR A 22 7.16 5.38 9.88
N ARG A 23 7.10 6.71 9.75
CA ARG A 23 6.35 7.37 8.69
C ARG A 23 6.82 6.92 7.30
N ARG A 24 8.13 6.99 7.04
CA ARG A 24 8.70 6.56 5.74
C ARG A 24 8.36 5.11 5.41
N ASN A 25 8.46 4.20 6.38
CA ASN A 25 8.17 2.79 6.15
C ASN A 25 6.69 2.59 5.76
N TYR A 26 5.76 3.11 6.56
CA TYR A 26 4.32 2.98 6.28
C TYR A 26 3.93 3.58 4.93
N ILE A 27 4.47 4.76 4.60
CA ILE A 27 4.17 5.41 3.31
C ILE A 27 4.79 4.62 2.16
N GLY A 28 6.02 4.13 2.31
CA GLY A 28 6.68 3.25 1.35
C GLY A 28 5.86 2.00 1.05
N ASP A 29 5.34 1.32 2.08
CA ASP A 29 4.53 0.11 1.93
C ASP A 29 3.22 0.40 1.19
N LEU A 30 2.54 1.51 1.52
CA LEU A 30 1.30 1.91 0.85
C LEU A 30 1.52 2.30 -0.62
N VAL A 31 2.65 2.94 -0.93
CA VAL A 31 3.04 3.27 -2.31
C VAL A 31 3.36 1.99 -3.08
N GLN A 32 4.14 1.08 -2.49
CA GLN A 32 4.48 -0.20 -3.10
C GLN A 32 3.23 -1.03 -3.40
N PHE A 33 2.26 -1.04 -2.47
CA PHE A 33 0.98 -1.70 -2.70
C PHE A 33 0.16 -1.03 -3.81
N ALA A 34 0.12 0.31 -3.87
CA ALA A 34 -0.55 1.02 -4.95
C ALA A 34 0.05 0.68 -6.33
N ASP A 35 1.37 0.57 -6.41
CA ASP A 35 2.07 0.23 -7.65
C ASP A 35 1.85 -1.23 -8.04
N PHE A 36 1.80 -2.14 -7.07
CA PHE A 36 1.37 -3.53 -7.31
C PHE A 36 -0.04 -3.59 -7.92
N LEU A 37 -1.00 -2.84 -7.38
CA LEU A 37 -2.38 -2.82 -7.91
C LEU A 37 -2.43 -2.30 -9.35
N ARG A 38 -1.64 -1.27 -9.68
CA ARG A 38 -1.53 -0.75 -11.05
C ARG A 38 -0.91 -1.78 -12.00
N ALA A 39 0.23 -2.35 -11.61
CA ALA A 39 0.96 -3.32 -12.44
C ALA A 39 0.15 -4.59 -12.71
N SER A 40 -0.61 -5.05 -11.70
CA SER A 40 -1.48 -6.24 -11.81
C SER A 40 -2.87 -5.93 -12.40
N ARG A 41 -3.16 -4.66 -12.71
CA ARG A 41 -4.49 -4.15 -13.13
C ARG A 41 -5.63 -4.54 -12.16
N LEU A 42 -5.31 -4.72 -10.89
CA LEU A 42 -6.28 -5.08 -9.85
C LEU A 42 -6.94 -3.84 -9.25
N CYS A 43 -8.23 -3.95 -8.94
CA CYS A 43 -9.01 -2.91 -8.28
C CYS A 43 -8.99 -1.56 -9.02
N LEU A 44 -8.76 -1.54 -10.32
CA LEU A 44 -8.80 -0.31 -11.10
C LEU A 44 -10.23 -0.01 -11.58
N ASP A 45 -10.49 1.25 -11.88
CA ASP A 45 -11.67 1.64 -12.64
C ASP A 45 -11.61 1.09 -14.09
N LYS A 46 -12.71 1.25 -14.82
CA LYS A 46 -12.83 0.74 -16.20
C LYS A 46 -11.74 1.30 -17.13
N LYS A 47 -11.20 2.48 -16.82
CA LYS A 47 -10.16 3.15 -17.60
C LYS A 47 -8.74 2.75 -17.17
N GLY A 48 -8.59 2.09 -16.03
CA GLY A 48 -7.28 1.75 -15.47
C GLY A 48 -6.56 2.93 -14.80
N GLU A 49 -7.24 4.06 -14.61
CA GLU A 49 -6.62 5.32 -14.17
C GLU A 49 -6.64 5.45 -12.64
N ARG A 50 -7.67 4.90 -11.99
CA ARG A 50 -7.91 5.09 -10.55
C ARG A 50 -8.07 3.76 -9.83
N ILE A 51 -7.41 3.66 -8.68
CA ILE A 51 -7.60 2.55 -7.74
C ILE A 51 -8.90 2.75 -6.96
N LEU A 52 -9.82 1.81 -7.11
CA LEU A 52 -11.10 1.69 -6.42
C LEU A 52 -10.89 0.96 -5.09
N LEU A 53 -10.71 1.74 -4.02
CA LEU A 53 -10.45 1.17 -2.68
C LEU A 53 -11.54 0.21 -2.19
N GLY A 54 -12.81 0.44 -2.57
CA GLY A 54 -13.92 -0.45 -2.21
C GLY A 54 -13.89 -1.82 -2.91
N LYS A 55 -12.99 -2.02 -3.89
CA LYS A 55 -12.76 -3.33 -4.52
C LYS A 55 -11.60 -4.10 -3.92
N ILE A 56 -10.87 -3.50 -2.98
CA ILE A 56 -9.78 -4.19 -2.29
C ILE A 56 -10.41 -5.15 -1.28
N ASP A 57 -10.30 -6.44 -1.55
CA ASP A 57 -10.76 -7.51 -0.69
C ASP A 57 -9.59 -8.36 -0.17
N ASN A 58 -9.92 -9.41 0.60
CA ASN A 58 -8.92 -10.31 1.15
C ASN A 58 -8.11 -11.09 0.08
N LEU A 59 -8.66 -11.33 -1.11
CA LEU A 59 -7.98 -12.01 -2.20
C LEU A 59 -6.92 -11.12 -2.83
N VAL A 60 -7.24 -9.83 -2.99
CA VAL A 60 -6.31 -8.81 -3.48
C VAL A 60 -5.13 -8.67 -2.52
N ILE A 61 -5.39 -8.60 -1.20
CA ILE A 61 -4.34 -8.55 -0.18
C ILE A 61 -3.47 -9.81 -0.22
N ARG A 62 -4.10 -11.00 -0.31
CA ARG A 62 -3.35 -12.27 -0.41
C ARG A 62 -2.49 -12.34 -1.67
N SER A 63 -2.97 -11.82 -2.79
CA SER A 63 -2.19 -11.74 -4.03
C SER A 63 -0.96 -10.85 -3.87
N TYR A 64 -1.10 -9.73 -3.16
CA TYR A 64 0.02 -8.83 -2.87
C TYR A 64 1.05 -9.48 -1.95
N LEU A 65 0.62 -10.16 -0.88
CA LEU A 65 1.52 -10.91 -0.01
C LEU A 65 2.28 -12.02 -0.77
N GLY A 66 1.59 -12.73 -1.68
CA GLY A 66 2.22 -13.71 -2.56
C GLY A 66 3.24 -13.09 -3.51
N PHE A 67 2.98 -11.88 -4.01
CA PHE A 67 3.93 -11.10 -4.80
C PHE A 67 5.17 -10.70 -3.96
N LEU A 68 4.97 -10.22 -2.73
CA LEU A 68 6.06 -9.86 -1.83
C LEU A 68 6.94 -11.06 -1.49
N LEU A 69 6.36 -12.22 -1.20
CA LEU A 69 7.11 -13.45 -0.89
C LEU A 69 8.01 -13.92 -2.04
N LYS A 70 7.66 -13.59 -3.29
CA LYS A 70 8.48 -13.89 -4.47
C LYS A 70 9.56 -12.85 -4.72
N LYS A 71 9.31 -11.61 -4.33
CA LYS A 71 10.18 -10.46 -4.61
C LYS A 71 11.23 -10.22 -3.51
N ASP A 72 10.87 -10.42 -2.25
CA ASP A 72 11.68 -10.01 -1.10
C ASP A 72 12.03 -11.18 -0.17
N LYS A 73 13.08 -11.01 0.64
CA LYS A 73 13.40 -11.93 1.74
C LYS A 73 12.30 -11.85 2.81
N ARG A 74 11.92 -12.99 3.42
CA ARG A 74 10.88 -13.08 4.47
C ARG A 74 11.00 -12.03 5.59
N SER A 75 12.23 -11.63 5.94
CA SER A 75 12.53 -10.62 6.97
C SER A 75 11.98 -9.22 6.68
N THR A 76 11.68 -8.90 5.42
CA THR A 76 11.14 -7.59 5.00
C THR A 76 9.62 -7.55 5.07
N ILE A 77 8.94 -8.70 5.04
CA ILE A 77 7.48 -8.82 4.97
C ILE A 77 6.83 -8.87 6.37
N ALA A 78 7.60 -9.25 7.39
CA ALA A 78 7.13 -9.46 8.76
C ALA A 78 7.54 -8.35 9.75
N ARG A 79 7.99 -7.19 9.26
CA ARG A 79 8.37 -6.05 10.11
C ARG A 79 7.18 -5.20 10.54
#